data_AF-A0A833NC68-F1
#
_entry.id   AF-A0A833NC68-F1
#
_cell.length_a   1.000
_cell.length_b   1.000
_cell.length_c   1.000
_cell.angle_alpha   90.00
_cell.angle_beta   90.00
_cell.angle_gamma   90.00
#
_symmetry.space_group_name_H-M   'P 1'
#
loop_
_entity.id
_entity.type
_entity.pdbx_description
1 polymer ?
#
loop_
_entity_poly.entity_id
_entity_poly.type
_entity_poly.pdbx_seq_one_letter_code
_entity_poly.pdbx_strand_id
1 'polypeptide(L)'
;MFSDQFYSVQDGRIVISAPQASYFAKEIAGDFNPIHDPDARRFCVPGDLLFTIVVSRFGLSENMTFKFRNLLGAEVPLEFRESENGEAINVVDEAGKVYLEVTRKGAVTRDEKVIEEFSRCYVAASGKNFPHTLKPLMESHGVMFNPDRPMVMYESMSLALTQLENPHPDLELNNADLEVAGKRGNVTLEYNLQSSGKTVGEVAKRLVLGGLREYCPEAMAGIIEEFYRLKARGTRWGMESADQPAGL
;
A
#
# COMPACT_ATOMS: atom_id res chain seq x y z
N MET A 1 10.45 16.35 -1.83
CA MET A 1 10.54 14.88 -1.84
C MET A 1 9.30 14.29 -2.51
N PHE A 2 9.43 13.09 -3.11
CA PHE A 2 8.35 12.38 -3.82
C PHE A 2 7.02 12.32 -3.04
N SER A 3 7.08 12.15 -1.72
CA SER A 3 5.92 11.96 -0.87
C SER A 3 5.17 13.24 -0.49
N ASP A 4 5.78 14.42 -0.64
CA ASP A 4 5.29 15.68 -0.04
C ASP A 4 3.96 16.17 -0.62
N GLN A 5 3.61 15.75 -1.84
CA GLN A 5 2.33 16.10 -2.46
C GLN A 5 1.14 15.29 -1.90
N PHE A 6 1.39 14.19 -1.18
CA PHE A 6 0.36 13.26 -0.71
C PHE A 6 -0.03 13.47 0.75
N TYR A 7 0.51 14.50 1.41
CA TYR A 7 0.15 14.87 2.76
C TYR A 7 0.35 16.37 2.98
N SER A 8 -0.08 16.87 4.12
CA SER A 8 0.19 18.22 4.57
C SER A 8 0.65 18.20 6.02
N VAL A 9 1.40 19.22 6.44
CA VAL A 9 1.82 19.37 7.83
C VAL A 9 0.94 20.41 8.50
N GLN A 10 0.24 20.02 9.56
CA GLN A 10 -0.59 20.90 10.40
C GLN A 10 -0.14 20.74 11.84
N ASP A 11 0.26 21.84 12.49
CA ASP A 11 0.78 21.83 13.87
C ASP A 11 1.88 20.78 14.12
N GLY A 12 2.78 20.62 13.14
CA GLY A 12 3.88 19.66 13.19
C GLY A 12 3.47 18.20 12.96
N ARG A 13 2.18 17.91 12.72
CA ARG A 13 1.65 16.58 12.44
C ARG A 13 1.35 16.38 10.97
N ILE A 14 1.44 15.13 10.52
CA ILE A 14 1.13 14.75 9.15
C ILE A 14 -0.37 14.52 9.04
N VAL A 15 -1.01 15.18 8.09
CA VAL A 15 -2.44 15.05 7.79
C VAL A 15 -2.60 14.64 6.33
N ILE A 16 -3.40 13.61 6.07
CA ILE A 16 -3.62 13.08 4.73
C ILE A 16 -5.09 13.25 4.39
N SER A 17 -5.39 14.09 3.41
CA SER A 17 -6.76 14.27 2.92
C SER A 17 -7.20 13.08 2.04
N ALA A 18 -8.52 12.88 1.90
CA ALA A 18 -9.05 11.82 1.07
C ALA A 18 -8.62 11.94 -0.42
N PRO A 19 -8.62 13.14 -1.04
CA PRO A 19 -8.11 13.32 -2.41
C PRO A 19 -6.63 12.96 -2.55
N GLN A 20 -5.76 13.38 -1.62
CA GLN A 20 -4.33 13.06 -1.66
C GLN A 20 -4.07 11.55 -1.61
N ALA A 21 -4.74 10.86 -0.69
CA ALA A 21 -4.62 9.41 -0.56
C ALA A 21 -5.22 8.66 -1.77
N SER A 22 -6.35 9.12 -2.33
CA SER A 22 -6.93 8.53 -3.54
C SER A 22 -6.02 8.71 -4.76
N TYR A 23 -5.45 9.91 -4.91
CA TYR A 23 -4.51 10.21 -5.99
C TYR A 23 -3.26 9.31 -5.90
N PHE A 24 -2.69 9.13 -4.69
CA PHE A 24 -1.61 8.17 -4.48
C PHE A 24 -2.00 6.74 -4.87
N ALA A 25 -3.14 6.25 -4.37
CA ALA A 25 -3.60 4.89 -4.65
C ALA A 25 -3.68 4.63 -6.16
N LYS A 26 -4.32 5.54 -6.90
CA LYS A 26 -4.63 5.33 -8.32
C LYS A 26 -3.45 5.60 -9.25
N GLU A 27 -2.74 6.71 -9.08
CA GLU A 27 -1.69 7.13 -10.02
C GLU A 27 -0.32 6.56 -9.68
N ILE A 28 -0.06 6.27 -8.41
CA ILE A 28 1.23 5.72 -7.98
C ILE A 28 1.14 4.21 -7.78
N ALA A 29 0.16 3.75 -7.02
CA ALA A 29 0.03 2.32 -6.72
C ALA A 29 -0.69 1.53 -7.81
N GLY A 30 -1.50 2.18 -8.63
CA GLY A 30 -2.43 1.50 -9.52
C GLY A 30 -3.48 0.68 -8.76
N ASP A 31 -3.75 1.05 -7.50
CA ASP A 31 -4.75 0.44 -6.64
C ASP A 31 -6.09 1.17 -6.79
N PHE A 32 -7.04 0.46 -7.39
CA PHE A 32 -8.41 0.94 -7.65
C PHE A 32 -9.43 0.31 -6.69
N ASN A 33 -8.99 -0.19 -5.53
CA ASN A 33 -9.90 -0.65 -4.49
C ASN A 33 -10.82 0.51 -4.04
N PRO A 34 -12.16 0.35 -4.09
CA PRO A 34 -13.10 1.43 -3.77
C PRO A 34 -12.95 2.05 -2.38
N ILE A 35 -12.30 1.37 -1.43
CA ILE A 35 -12.02 1.95 -0.11
C ILE A 35 -11.12 3.19 -0.17
N HIS A 36 -10.42 3.40 -1.29
CA HIS A 36 -9.57 4.56 -1.53
C HIS A 36 -10.30 5.68 -2.32
N ASP A 37 -11.59 5.53 -2.62
CA ASP A 37 -12.38 6.60 -3.23
C ASP A 37 -12.73 7.67 -2.18
N PRO A 38 -12.56 8.98 -2.46
CA PRO A 38 -12.76 10.02 -1.45
C PRO A 38 -14.14 9.98 -0.76
N ASP A 39 -15.18 9.57 -1.50
CA ASP A 39 -16.56 9.48 -1.01
C ASP A 39 -16.95 8.09 -0.52
N ALA A 40 -15.99 7.18 -0.39
CA ALA A 40 -16.25 5.84 0.11
C ALA A 40 -16.77 5.91 1.55
N ARG A 41 -17.91 5.23 1.82
CA ARG A 41 -18.49 5.14 3.17
C ARG A 41 -17.48 4.65 4.22
N ARG A 42 -16.52 3.83 3.81
CA ARG A 42 -15.41 3.34 4.64
C ARG A 42 -14.08 3.69 3.98
N PHE A 43 -13.86 4.99 3.77
CA PHE A 43 -12.59 5.48 3.26
C PHE A 43 -11.41 5.01 4.12
N CYS A 44 -10.32 4.61 3.46
CA CYS A 44 -9.08 4.25 4.10
C CYS A 44 -7.90 4.86 3.34
N VAL A 45 -6.96 5.45 4.07
CA VAL A 45 -5.66 5.85 3.52
C VAL A 45 -4.87 4.58 3.13
N PRO A 46 -4.22 4.53 1.95
CA PRO A 46 -3.40 3.40 1.55
C PRO A 46 -2.23 3.13 2.52
N GLY A 47 -2.03 1.87 2.91
CA GLY A 47 -0.87 1.48 3.72
C GLY A 47 0.46 1.77 3.01
N ASP A 48 0.49 1.62 1.69
CA ASP A 48 1.62 1.97 0.83
C ASP A 48 2.02 3.45 0.92
N LEU A 49 1.07 4.34 1.19
CA LEU A 49 1.37 5.76 1.42
C LEU A 49 2.08 5.96 2.76
N LEU A 50 1.60 5.31 3.83
CA LEU A 50 2.27 5.35 5.14
C LEU A 50 3.69 4.77 5.06
N PHE A 51 3.86 3.64 4.37
CA PHE A 51 5.17 3.08 4.08
C PHE A 51 6.08 4.12 3.39
N THR A 52 5.60 4.75 2.32
CA THR A 52 6.35 5.76 1.54
C THR A 52 6.77 6.96 2.40
N ILE A 53 5.87 7.45 3.26
CA ILE A 53 6.14 8.57 4.18
C ILE A 53 7.21 8.16 5.21
N VAL A 54 7.15 6.95 5.75
CA VAL A 54 8.17 6.45 6.70
C VAL A 54 9.54 6.41 6.03
N VAL A 55 9.69 5.76 4.88
CA VAL A 55 11.00 5.63 4.24
C VAL A 55 11.55 6.98 3.76
N SER A 56 10.67 7.91 3.36
CA SER A 56 11.08 9.29 3.03
C SER A 56 11.63 10.04 4.24
N ARG A 57 11.01 9.89 5.42
CA ARG A 57 11.38 10.62 6.63
C ARG A 57 12.56 10.01 7.38
N PHE A 58 12.61 8.68 7.44
CA PHE A 58 13.52 7.96 8.33
C PHE A 58 14.65 7.23 7.57
N GLY A 59 14.55 7.13 6.25
CA GLY A 59 15.47 6.39 5.39
C GLY A 59 15.06 4.94 5.17
N LEU A 60 15.65 4.33 4.15
CA LEU A 60 15.50 2.92 3.81
C LEU A 60 16.62 2.12 4.48
N SER A 61 16.27 1.11 5.28
CA SER A 61 17.25 0.23 5.94
C SER A 61 17.35 -1.11 5.24
N GLU A 62 18.48 -1.80 5.40
CA GLU A 62 18.68 -3.14 4.81
C GLU A 62 17.56 -4.10 5.20
N ASN A 63 17.16 -4.09 6.47
CA ASN A 63 16.06 -4.90 6.96
C ASN A 63 14.99 -4.00 7.54
N MET A 64 13.75 -4.10 7.05
CA MET A 64 12.61 -3.44 7.68
C MET A 64 11.38 -4.34 7.69
N THR A 65 10.53 -4.18 8.69
CA THR A 65 9.21 -4.81 8.76
C THR A 65 8.20 -3.77 9.16
N PHE A 66 7.08 -3.74 8.46
CA PHE A 66 5.97 -2.81 8.67
C PHE A 66 4.74 -3.64 9.05
N LYS A 67 4.10 -3.31 10.16
CA LYS A 67 2.86 -3.96 10.62
C LYS A 67 1.75 -2.93 10.71
N PHE A 68 0.76 -3.07 9.86
CA PHE A 68 -0.41 -2.18 9.82
C PHE A 68 -1.41 -2.66 10.86
N ARG A 69 -1.67 -1.84 11.87
CA ARG A 69 -2.44 -2.24 13.07
C ARG A 69 -3.89 -1.82 13.00
N ASN A 70 -4.17 -0.68 12.37
CA ASN A 70 -5.51 -0.12 12.31
C ASN A 70 -5.75 0.57 10.96
N LEU A 71 -7.01 0.58 10.52
CA LEU A 71 -7.44 1.38 9.37
C LEU A 71 -7.32 2.87 9.71
N LEU A 72 -6.74 3.63 8.79
CA LEU A 72 -6.53 5.07 8.88
C LEU A 72 -7.55 5.79 8.01
N GLY A 73 -8.35 6.67 8.62
CA GLY A 73 -9.27 7.56 7.89
C GLY A 73 -8.55 8.79 7.34
N ALA A 74 -9.28 9.59 6.55
CA ALA A 74 -8.80 10.90 6.12
C ALA A 74 -8.68 11.87 7.29
N GLU A 75 -7.78 12.84 7.14
CA GLU A 75 -7.63 14.00 8.01
C GLU A 75 -7.33 13.70 9.50
N VAL A 76 -6.92 12.47 9.81
CA VAL A 76 -6.41 12.11 11.14
C VAL A 76 -4.99 12.67 11.28
N PRO A 77 -4.71 13.55 12.27
CA PRO A 77 -3.36 14.03 12.51
C PRO A 77 -2.45 12.92 13.05
N LEU A 78 -1.34 12.67 12.36
CA LEU A 78 -0.39 11.61 12.68
C LEU A 78 0.90 12.15 13.26
N GLU A 79 1.36 11.47 14.30
CA GLU A 79 2.68 11.64 14.91
C GLU A 79 3.54 10.40 14.62
N PHE A 80 4.80 10.63 14.26
CA PHE A 80 5.78 9.58 14.00
C PHE A 80 6.78 9.56 15.15
N ARG A 81 6.76 8.50 15.95
CA ARG A 81 7.59 8.34 17.15
C ARG A 81 8.68 7.31 16.88
N GLU A 82 9.93 7.76 16.87
CA GLU A 82 11.11 6.89 16.77
C GLU A 82 11.60 6.54 18.18
N SER A 83 11.98 5.28 18.41
CA SER A 83 12.58 4.85 19.68
C SER A 83 13.95 5.47 19.90
N GLU A 84 14.41 5.55 21.15
CA GLU A 84 15.72 6.13 21.49
C GLU A 84 16.90 5.45 20.76
N ASN A 85 16.81 4.15 20.53
CA ASN A 85 17.83 3.39 19.78
C ASN A 85 17.66 3.49 18.24
N GLY A 86 16.61 4.17 17.77
CA GLY A 86 16.32 4.34 16.34
C GLY A 86 15.89 3.07 15.60
N GLU A 87 15.63 1.95 16.27
CA GLU A 87 15.28 0.67 15.63
C GLU A 87 13.77 0.45 15.45
N ALA A 88 12.94 1.22 16.16
CA ALA A 88 11.49 1.12 16.08
C ALA A 88 10.86 2.47 15.76
N ILE A 89 9.82 2.47 14.93
CA ILE A 89 9.04 3.66 14.58
C ILE A 89 7.55 3.32 14.70
N ASN A 90 6.80 4.13 15.43
CA ASN A 90 5.35 4.01 15.52
C ASN A 90 4.69 5.24 14.88
N VAL A 91 3.65 4.98 14.08
CA VAL A 91 2.75 6.02 13.55
C VAL A 91 1.46 5.97 14.34
N VAL A 92 1.16 7.05 15.03
CA VAL A 92 0.06 7.13 16.01
C VAL A 92 -0.78 8.39 15.82
N ASP A 93 -2.02 8.37 16.29
CA ASP A 93 -2.81 9.61 16.47
C ASP A 93 -2.61 10.22 17.86
N GLU A 94 -3.26 11.36 18.10
CA GLU A 94 -3.22 12.07 19.37
C GLU A 94 -3.77 11.25 20.55
N ALA A 95 -4.69 10.31 20.29
CA ALA A 95 -5.22 9.41 21.31
C ALA A 95 -4.28 8.22 21.60
N GLY A 96 -3.14 8.14 20.91
CA GLY A 96 -2.15 7.06 21.05
C GLY A 96 -2.54 5.78 20.33
N LYS A 97 -3.55 5.79 19.46
CA LYS A 97 -3.88 4.63 18.63
C LYS A 97 -2.80 4.43 17.58
N VAL A 98 -2.28 3.21 17.51
CA VAL A 98 -1.20 2.85 16.59
C VAL A 98 -1.76 2.41 15.23
N TYR A 99 -1.31 3.03 14.15
CA TYR A 99 -1.69 2.67 12.77
C TYR A 99 -0.63 1.82 12.09
N LEU A 100 0.64 2.13 12.35
CA LEU A 100 1.78 1.43 11.76
C LEU A 100 2.89 1.28 12.79
N GLU A 101 3.42 0.07 12.90
CA GLU A 101 4.65 -0.23 13.63
C GLU A 101 5.73 -0.63 12.63
N VAL A 102 6.93 -0.09 12.79
CA VAL A 102 8.09 -0.38 11.94
C VAL A 102 9.24 -0.83 12.81
N THR A 103 9.87 -1.92 12.44
CA THR A 103 11.17 -2.33 12.99
C THR A 103 12.19 -2.31 11.87
N ARG A 104 13.40 -1.81 12.14
CA ARG A 104 14.47 -1.73 11.14
C ARG A 104 15.82 -2.11 11.72
N LYS A 105 16.72 -2.58 10.86
CA LYS A 105 18.09 -2.97 11.23
C LYS A 105 19.02 -2.88 10.02
N GLY A 106 20.30 -2.68 10.31
CA GLY A 106 21.37 -2.68 9.32
C GLY A 106 21.71 -1.28 8.83
N ALA A 107 22.45 -1.20 7.73
CA ALA A 107 22.78 0.07 7.11
C ALA A 107 21.51 0.82 6.66
N VAL A 108 21.59 2.14 6.62
CA VAL A 108 20.48 3.03 6.21
C VAL A 108 20.96 3.95 5.11
N THR A 109 20.17 4.04 4.04
CA THR A 109 20.32 5.10 3.04
C THR A 109 19.26 6.17 3.24
N ARG A 110 19.68 7.42 3.05
CA ARG A 110 18.81 8.61 3.01
C ARG A 110 18.88 9.31 1.66
N ASP A 111 19.43 8.63 0.65
CA ASP A 111 19.45 9.15 -0.71
C ASP A 111 18.01 9.22 -1.25
N GLU A 112 17.55 10.43 -1.55
CA GLU A 112 16.18 10.69 -1.98
C GLU A 112 15.83 9.97 -3.28
N LYS A 113 16.79 9.84 -4.20
CA LYS A 113 16.58 9.18 -5.49
C LYS A 113 16.42 7.68 -5.31
N VAL A 114 17.27 7.06 -4.49
CA VAL A 114 17.16 5.63 -4.15
C VAL A 114 15.83 5.34 -3.47
N ILE A 115 15.43 6.18 -2.49
CA ILE A 115 14.16 6.01 -1.78
C ILE A 115 12.97 6.17 -2.71
N GLU A 116 12.98 7.16 -3.60
CA GLU A 116 11.91 7.37 -4.57
C GLU A 116 11.79 6.20 -5.55
N GLU A 117 12.89 5.77 -6.17
CA GLU A 117 12.91 4.65 -7.12
C GLU A 117 12.40 3.36 -6.47
N PHE A 118 12.88 3.05 -5.26
CA PHE A 118 12.41 1.88 -4.51
C PHE A 118 10.92 2.01 -4.15
N SER A 119 10.48 3.16 -3.65
CA SER A 119 9.08 3.37 -3.25
C SER A 119 8.14 3.20 -4.45
N ARG A 120 8.46 3.79 -5.61
CA ARG A 120 7.65 3.63 -6.82
C ARG A 120 7.57 2.18 -7.28
N CYS A 121 8.70 1.48 -7.30
CA CYS A 121 8.77 0.07 -7.65
C CYS A 121 7.91 -0.80 -6.72
N TYR A 122 8.10 -0.62 -5.41
CA TYR A 122 7.38 -1.35 -4.38
C TYR A 122 5.86 -1.14 -4.45
N VAL A 123 5.43 0.12 -4.59
CA VAL A 123 4.03 0.52 -4.58
C VAL A 123 3.32 0.07 -5.87
N ALA A 124 3.99 0.15 -7.02
CA ALA A 124 3.44 -0.33 -8.31
C ALA A 124 3.17 -1.84 -8.32
N ALA A 125 3.89 -2.63 -7.53
CA ALA A 125 3.59 -4.06 -7.38
C ALA A 125 2.25 -4.32 -6.68
N SER A 126 1.77 -3.42 -5.81
CA SER A 126 0.48 -3.58 -5.11
C SER A 126 -0.70 -3.56 -6.08
N GLY A 127 -0.75 -2.63 -7.04
CA GLY A 127 -1.83 -2.54 -8.03
C GLY A 127 -1.86 -3.66 -9.07
N LYS A 128 -0.80 -4.49 -9.15
CA LYS A 128 -0.75 -5.65 -10.07
C LYS A 128 -1.36 -6.92 -9.45
N ASN A 129 -1.57 -6.95 -8.13
CA ASN A 129 -1.99 -8.16 -7.41
C ASN A 129 -3.38 -8.65 -7.83
N PHE A 130 -4.32 -7.76 -8.11
CA PHE A 130 -5.65 -8.12 -8.62
C PHE A 130 -5.86 -7.53 -10.04
N PRO A 131 -6.41 -8.30 -11.00
CA PRO A 131 -6.86 -9.68 -10.88
C PRO A 131 -5.73 -10.72 -11.01
N HIS A 132 -4.54 -10.34 -11.47
CA HIS A 132 -3.56 -11.28 -12.03
C HIS A 132 -2.97 -12.30 -11.06
N THR A 133 -2.84 -11.97 -9.77
CA THR A 133 -2.28 -12.87 -8.74
C THR A 133 -3.36 -13.42 -7.83
N LEU A 134 -4.22 -12.55 -7.30
CA LEU A 134 -5.22 -12.93 -6.30
C LEU A 134 -6.37 -13.76 -6.89
N LYS A 135 -6.80 -13.52 -8.14
CA LYS A 135 -7.87 -14.34 -8.74
C LYS A 135 -7.43 -15.80 -8.92
N PRO A 136 -6.29 -16.12 -9.58
CA PRO A 136 -5.84 -17.50 -9.70
C PRO A 136 -5.66 -18.21 -8.36
N LEU A 137 -5.12 -17.52 -7.34
CA LEU A 137 -4.99 -18.08 -5.99
C LEU A 137 -6.34 -18.42 -5.35
N MET A 138 -7.29 -17.50 -5.43
CA MET A 138 -8.64 -17.72 -4.92
C MET A 138 -9.35 -18.87 -5.65
N GLU A 139 -9.25 -18.90 -6.98
CA GLU A 139 -9.81 -19.93 -7.84
C GLU A 139 -9.26 -21.33 -7.52
N SER A 140 -7.94 -21.46 -7.31
CA SER A 140 -7.32 -22.75 -6.95
C SER A 140 -7.75 -23.27 -5.57
N HIS A 141 -8.18 -22.37 -4.68
CA HIS A 141 -8.69 -22.70 -3.35
C HIS A 141 -10.23 -22.78 -3.30
N GLY A 142 -10.93 -22.64 -4.43
CA GLY A 142 -12.39 -22.72 -4.50
C GLY A 142 -13.11 -21.60 -3.75
N VAL A 143 -12.45 -20.47 -3.52
CA VAL A 143 -13.01 -19.31 -2.80
C VAL A 143 -12.93 -18.05 -3.64
N MET A 144 -13.76 -17.04 -3.37
CA MET A 144 -13.67 -15.71 -3.97
C MET A 144 -14.00 -14.62 -2.95
N PHE A 145 -13.71 -13.37 -3.29
CA PHE A 145 -14.28 -12.20 -2.60
C PHE A 145 -15.80 -12.27 -2.57
N ASN A 146 -16.40 -11.80 -1.49
CA ASN A 146 -17.82 -11.51 -1.49
C ASN A 146 -18.06 -10.17 -2.23
N PRO A 147 -18.75 -10.16 -3.38
CA PRO A 147 -19.03 -8.93 -4.13
C PRO A 147 -19.78 -7.88 -3.31
N ASP A 148 -20.63 -8.30 -2.35
CA ASP A 148 -21.43 -7.39 -1.55
C ASP A 148 -20.60 -6.65 -0.50
N ARG A 149 -19.50 -7.28 -0.05
CA ARG A 149 -18.63 -6.80 1.03
C ARG A 149 -17.20 -7.32 0.84
N PRO A 150 -16.49 -6.88 -0.21
CA PRO A 150 -15.11 -7.27 -0.41
C PRO A 150 -14.26 -6.70 0.73
N MET A 151 -13.43 -7.52 1.34
CA MET A 151 -12.53 -7.09 2.41
C MET A 151 -11.13 -7.62 2.12
N VAL A 152 -10.23 -6.71 1.79
CA VAL A 152 -8.80 -6.96 1.65
C VAL A 152 -8.10 -5.96 2.55
N MET A 153 -7.32 -6.46 3.50
CA MET A 153 -6.57 -5.64 4.44
C MET A 153 -5.09 -5.93 4.26
N TYR A 154 -4.29 -4.86 4.24
CA TYR A 154 -2.86 -5.02 4.30
C TYR A 154 -2.44 -5.27 5.73
N GLU A 155 -1.87 -6.44 6.04
CA GLU A 155 -1.48 -6.79 7.40
C GLU A 155 -0.05 -6.37 7.69
N SER A 156 0.88 -6.75 6.82
CA SER A 156 2.29 -6.45 7.02
C SER A 156 3.10 -6.56 5.74
N MET A 157 4.30 -5.99 5.78
CA MET A 157 5.33 -6.24 4.79
C MET A 157 6.71 -6.34 5.43
N SER A 158 7.64 -6.97 4.73
CA SER A 158 9.05 -6.97 5.09
C SER A 158 9.92 -6.72 3.87
N LEU A 159 11.10 -6.18 4.11
CA LEU A 159 12.17 -6.03 3.15
C LEU A 159 13.49 -6.50 3.76
N ALA A 160 14.26 -7.24 2.98
CA ALA A 160 15.61 -7.68 3.29
C ALA A 160 16.49 -7.41 2.05
N LEU A 161 17.28 -6.34 2.11
CA LEU A 161 18.14 -5.87 1.03
C LEU A 161 19.57 -6.37 1.28
N THR A 162 20.21 -6.87 0.24
CA THR A 162 21.65 -7.23 0.29
C THR A 162 22.55 -6.03 0.04
N GLN A 163 22.01 -4.98 -0.59
CA GLN A 163 22.67 -3.69 -0.80
C GLN A 163 21.59 -2.58 -0.88
N LEU A 164 21.96 -1.36 -0.53
CA LEU A 164 21.03 -0.22 -0.51
C LEU A 164 20.94 0.53 -1.85
N GLU A 165 22.02 0.53 -2.63
CA GLU A 165 22.07 1.17 -3.94
C GLU A 165 21.60 0.20 -5.02
N ASN A 166 20.34 0.35 -5.41
CA ASN A 166 19.67 -0.55 -6.37
C ASN A 166 19.08 0.27 -7.54
N PRO A 167 19.91 0.71 -8.50
CA PRO A 167 19.41 1.50 -9.63
C PRO A 167 18.39 0.70 -10.44
N HIS A 168 17.32 1.37 -10.87
CA HIS A 168 16.22 0.75 -11.63
C HIS A 168 15.68 -0.53 -10.97
N PRO A 169 15.17 -0.45 -9.72
CA PRO A 169 14.67 -1.60 -9.02
C PRO A 169 13.39 -2.12 -9.69
N ASP A 170 13.24 -3.44 -9.76
CA ASP A 170 12.01 -4.12 -10.17
C ASP A 170 11.64 -5.22 -9.18
N LEU A 171 10.34 -5.50 -9.04
CA LEU A 171 9.85 -6.58 -8.18
C LEU A 171 9.27 -7.69 -9.04
N GLU A 172 9.93 -8.84 -8.96
CA GLU A 172 9.48 -10.07 -9.63
C GLU A 172 8.79 -10.98 -8.60
N LEU A 173 7.54 -11.35 -8.87
CA LEU A 173 6.80 -12.28 -8.00
C LEU A 173 7.48 -13.65 -8.03
N ASN A 174 8.03 -14.07 -6.89
CA ASN A 174 8.71 -15.34 -6.71
C ASN A 174 7.74 -16.44 -6.25
N ASN A 175 6.88 -16.12 -5.28
CA ASN A 175 5.93 -17.05 -4.72
C ASN A 175 4.65 -16.33 -4.26
N ALA A 176 3.54 -17.04 -4.32
CA ALA A 176 2.24 -16.54 -3.89
C ALA A 176 1.43 -17.68 -3.29
N ASP A 177 0.95 -17.49 -2.06
CA ASP A 177 0.22 -18.50 -1.30
C ASP A 177 -1.04 -17.93 -0.66
N LEU A 178 -2.05 -18.78 -0.46
CA LEU A 178 -3.32 -18.43 0.18
C LEU A 178 -3.72 -19.53 1.18
N GLU A 179 -3.68 -19.21 2.47
CA GLU A 179 -4.22 -20.06 3.52
C GLU A 179 -5.67 -19.68 3.81
N VAL A 180 -6.62 -20.61 3.63
CA VAL A 180 -8.05 -20.36 3.87
C VAL A 180 -8.51 -20.98 5.19
N ALA A 181 -9.12 -20.16 6.05
CA ALA A 181 -9.75 -20.56 7.30
C ALA A 181 -11.19 -20.02 7.36
N GLY A 182 -12.15 -20.81 6.86
CA GLY A 182 -13.56 -20.43 6.79
C GLY A 182 -13.78 -19.23 5.87
N LYS A 183 -14.26 -18.11 6.43
CA LYS A 183 -14.49 -16.86 5.66
C LYS A 183 -13.28 -15.92 5.64
N ARG A 184 -12.14 -16.36 6.17
CA ARG A 184 -10.89 -15.59 6.21
C ARG A 184 -9.84 -16.28 5.36
N GLY A 185 -9.04 -15.51 4.64
CA GLY A 185 -7.85 -15.99 3.94
C GLY A 185 -6.63 -15.16 4.33
N ASN A 186 -5.48 -15.78 4.48
CA ASN A 186 -4.20 -15.09 4.63
C ASN A 186 -3.40 -15.30 3.35
N VAL A 187 -3.03 -14.23 2.66
CA VAL A 187 -2.23 -14.29 1.45
C VAL A 187 -0.80 -13.87 1.79
N THR A 188 0.17 -14.64 1.31
CA THR A 188 1.59 -14.25 1.33
C THR A 188 2.07 -14.09 -0.11
N LEU A 189 2.60 -12.92 -0.43
CA LEU A 189 3.22 -12.62 -1.73
C LEU A 189 4.69 -12.32 -1.50
N GLU A 190 5.58 -13.12 -2.09
CA GLU A 190 7.03 -13.00 -1.96
C GLU A 190 7.63 -12.58 -3.30
N TYR A 191 8.46 -11.56 -3.27
CA TYR A 191 9.06 -10.96 -4.45
C TYR A 191 10.57 -10.95 -4.31
N ASN A 192 11.25 -11.21 -5.43
CA ASN A 192 12.66 -10.92 -5.58
C ASN A 192 12.80 -9.47 -6.03
N LEU A 193 13.60 -8.69 -5.31
CA LEU A 193 14.01 -7.36 -5.74
C LEU A 193 15.16 -7.52 -6.73
N GLN A 194 14.93 -7.12 -7.97
CA GLN A 194 15.90 -7.14 -9.05
C GLN A 194 16.50 -5.74 -9.26
N SER A 195 17.80 -5.67 -9.49
CA SER A 195 18.46 -4.45 -9.97
C SER A 195 19.62 -4.84 -10.88
N SER A 196 19.71 -4.20 -12.05
CA SER A 196 20.77 -4.45 -13.04
C SER A 196 20.96 -5.95 -13.38
N GLY A 197 19.87 -6.71 -13.43
CA GLY A 197 19.86 -8.15 -13.74
C GLY A 197 20.33 -9.07 -12.61
N LYS A 198 20.36 -8.58 -11.36
CA LYS A 198 20.70 -9.38 -10.18
C LYS A 198 19.63 -9.24 -9.09
N THR A 199 19.39 -10.32 -8.36
CA THR A 199 18.60 -10.28 -7.12
C THR A 199 19.40 -9.57 -6.03
N VAL A 200 18.84 -8.49 -5.51
CA VAL A 200 19.47 -7.56 -4.55
C VAL A 200 18.67 -7.44 -3.24
N GLY A 201 17.64 -8.27 -3.10
CA GLY A 201 16.86 -8.36 -1.89
C GLY A 201 15.57 -9.12 -2.09
N GLU A 202 14.81 -9.20 -1.01
CA GLU A 202 13.53 -9.88 -0.94
C GLU A 202 12.49 -8.93 -0.33
N VAL A 203 11.28 -8.99 -0.84
CA VAL A 203 10.12 -8.25 -0.31
C VAL A 203 8.99 -9.24 -0.09
N ALA A 204 8.37 -9.21 1.09
CA ALA A 204 7.16 -9.98 1.35
C ALA A 204 6.00 -9.05 1.69
N LYS A 205 4.81 -9.36 1.17
CA LYS A 205 3.54 -8.68 1.45
C LYS A 205 2.55 -9.70 2.02
N ARG A 206 1.97 -9.41 3.18
CA ARG A 206 0.93 -10.25 3.81
C ARG A 206 -0.40 -9.52 3.78
N LEU A 207 -1.39 -10.15 3.15
CA LEU A 207 -2.75 -9.63 3.05
C LEU A 207 -3.72 -10.52 3.81
N VAL A 208 -4.76 -9.91 4.35
CA VAL A 208 -5.87 -10.62 4.97
C VAL A 208 -7.11 -10.39 4.14
N LEU A 209 -7.69 -11.48 3.65
CA LEU A 209 -8.96 -11.50 2.95
C LEU A 209 -10.05 -11.84 3.97
N GLY A 210 -11.17 -11.13 3.93
CA GLY A 210 -12.32 -11.40 4.78
C GLY A 210 -13.61 -11.48 4.01
N GLY A 211 -14.57 -12.19 4.59
CA GLY A 211 -15.86 -12.44 3.97
C GLY A 211 -15.73 -13.32 2.72
N LEU A 212 -14.73 -14.19 2.64
CA LEU A 212 -14.61 -15.14 1.54
C LEU A 212 -15.87 -16.01 1.42
N ARG A 213 -16.22 -16.34 0.18
CA ARG A 213 -17.32 -17.24 -0.17
C ARG A 213 -16.87 -18.23 -1.23
N GLU A 214 -17.69 -19.22 -1.50
CA GLU A 214 -17.43 -20.21 -2.57
C GLU A 214 -17.24 -19.53 -3.94
N TYR A 215 -16.28 -20.03 -4.71
CA TYR A 215 -15.95 -19.49 -6.01
C TYR A 215 -17.11 -19.67 -7.00
N CYS A 216 -17.49 -18.58 -7.66
CA CYS A 216 -18.47 -18.56 -8.74
C CYS A 216 -17.84 -17.79 -9.93
N PRO A 217 -17.58 -18.46 -11.06
CA PRO A 217 -16.95 -17.83 -12.22
C PRO A 217 -17.69 -16.59 -12.72
N GLU A 218 -19.02 -16.65 -12.76
CA GLU A 218 -19.87 -15.55 -13.25
C GLU A 218 -19.79 -14.34 -12.32
N ALA A 219 -19.86 -14.56 -11.02
CA ALA A 219 -19.74 -13.48 -10.05
C ALA A 219 -18.32 -12.89 -10.03
N MET A 220 -17.29 -13.72 -10.17
CA MET A 220 -15.90 -13.25 -10.26
C MET A 220 -15.69 -12.41 -11.52
N ALA A 221 -16.27 -12.81 -12.66
CA ALA A 221 -16.24 -12.01 -13.88
C ALA A 221 -16.83 -10.61 -13.66
N GLY A 222 -17.94 -10.49 -12.93
CA GLY A 222 -18.51 -9.19 -12.55
C GLY A 222 -17.59 -8.33 -11.67
N ILE A 223 -16.85 -8.93 -10.72
CA ILE A 223 -15.85 -8.20 -9.92
C ILE A 223 -14.72 -7.69 -10.83
N ILE A 224 -14.26 -8.50 -11.78
CA ILE A 224 -13.19 -8.14 -12.70
C ILE A 224 -13.63 -7.01 -13.64
N GLU A 225 -14.84 -7.09 -14.17
CA GLU A 225 -15.42 -6.04 -15.01
C GLU A 225 -15.50 -4.71 -14.26
N GLU A 226 -16.00 -4.74 -13.02
CA GLU A 226 -16.08 -3.54 -12.18
C GLU A 226 -14.70 -2.96 -11.87
N PHE A 227 -13.71 -3.81 -11.56
CA PHE A 227 -12.32 -3.39 -11.36
C PHE A 227 -11.76 -2.67 -12.60
N TYR A 228 -11.94 -3.23 -13.80
CA TYR A 228 -11.46 -2.59 -15.02
C TYR A 228 -12.25 -1.32 -15.36
N ARG A 229 -13.54 -1.24 -15.03
CA ARG A 229 -14.34 -0.02 -15.16
C ARG A 229 -13.80 1.11 -14.28
N LEU A 230 -13.48 0.81 -13.01
CA LEU A 230 -12.87 1.76 -12.07
C LEU A 230 -11.48 2.18 -12.53
N LYS A 231 -10.66 1.22 -13.01
CA LYS A 231 -9.33 1.49 -13.57
C LYS A 231 -9.39 2.41 -14.79
N ALA A 232 -10.31 2.15 -15.72
CA ALA A 232 -10.49 2.97 -16.92
C ALA A 232 -10.96 4.40 -16.61
N ARG A 233 -11.69 4.59 -15.50
CA ARG A 233 -12.15 5.91 -15.04
C ARG A 233 -11.01 6.79 -14.53
N GLY A 234 -9.94 6.21 -13.97
CA GLY A 234 -8.78 6.92 -13.44
C GLY A 234 -9.11 7.83 -12.25
N THR A 235 -8.28 8.87 -12.05
CA THR A 235 -8.41 9.90 -10.99
C THR A 235 -9.36 11.06 -11.30
N ARG A 236 -10.19 10.98 -12.35
CA ARG A 236 -11.11 12.07 -12.76
C ARG A 236 -12.22 12.41 -11.74
N TRP A 237 -12.12 11.94 -10.50
CA TRP A 237 -13.04 12.21 -9.40
C TRP A 237 -12.36 13.14 -8.39
N GLY A 238 -12.81 14.39 -8.29
CA GLY A 238 -12.41 15.31 -7.23
C GLY A 238 -11.35 16.38 -7.57
N MET A 239 -10.92 16.50 -8.83
CA MET A 239 -10.03 17.59 -9.29
C MET A 239 -10.75 18.65 -10.16
N GLU A 240 -12.09 18.61 -10.26
CA GLU A 240 -12.87 19.58 -11.06
C GLU A 240 -13.09 20.95 -10.40
N SER A 241 -12.54 21.21 -9.20
CA SER A 241 -12.80 22.45 -8.47
C SER A 241 -11.57 23.32 -8.17
N ALA A 242 -10.43 23.10 -8.84
CA ALA A 242 -9.22 23.91 -8.62
C ALA A 242 -8.81 24.80 -9.80
N ASP A 243 -9.59 24.86 -10.89
CA ASP A 243 -9.25 25.68 -12.05
C ASP A 243 -10.43 26.55 -12.51
N GLN A 244 -10.73 27.57 -11.71
CA GLN A 244 -11.27 28.82 -12.23
C GLN A 244 -10.36 29.95 -11.76
N PRO A 245 -9.59 30.59 -12.65
CA PRO A 245 -9.04 31.90 -12.31
C PRO A 245 -10.22 32.85 -12.13
N ALA A 246 -10.31 33.47 -10.95
CA ALA A 246 -11.20 34.60 -10.73
C ALA A 246 -10.85 35.69 -11.75
N GLY A 247 -11.69 35.81 -12.78
CA GLY A 247 -11.65 36.91 -13.72
C GLY A 247 -12.11 38.20 -13.02
N LEU A 248 -11.25 39.22 -13.13
CA LEU A 248 -11.47 40.67 -13.12
C LEU A 248 -12.83 41.20 -12.60
#